data_AF-A0A1S2HHI8-F1
#
_entry.id   AF-A0A1S2HHI8-F1
#
_cell.length_a   1.000
_cell.length_b   1.000
_cell.length_c   1.000
_cell.angle_alpha   90.00
_cell.angle_beta   90.00
_cell.angle_gamma   90.00
#
_symmetry.space_group_name_H-M   'P 1'
#
loop_
_entity.id
_entity.type
_entity.pdbx_description
1 polymer ?
#
loop_
_entity_poly.entity_id
_entity_poly.type
_entity_poly.pdbx_seq_one_letter_code
_entity_poly.pdbx_strand_id
1 'polypeptide(L)'
;MGTTAWLTLEVKRPVAHYLPAVPDAEMTVADLVHHTSGLPRLPATMRDRQFGDPYRVSVGVPLELTAATLATPRGQFVNSNLGYALLGAVLDEVHGDWFAAVRQHVLEPAGISSAGLAPAQAGRVVPKLFGRAIKPWALGESSFAAAGGVWSTFEDL
;
A
#
# COMPACT_ATOMS: atom_id res chain seq x y z
N MET A 1 21.49 27.88 4.83
CA MET A 1 20.11 27.52 4.43
C MET A 1 20.23 26.54 3.27
N GLY A 2 20.20 25.24 3.59
CA GLY A 2 20.34 24.19 2.59
C GLY A 2 18.97 23.87 2.02
N THR A 3 18.80 24.04 0.72
CA THR A 3 17.61 23.63 -0.01
C THR A 3 17.56 22.10 0.05
N THR A 4 16.66 21.52 0.83
CA THR A 4 16.30 20.11 0.68
C THR A 4 15.77 19.96 -0.74
N ALA A 5 16.60 19.43 -1.64
CA ALA A 5 16.11 19.01 -2.95
C ALA A 5 15.09 17.91 -2.68
N TRP A 6 13.81 18.22 -2.84
CA TRP A 6 12.74 17.25 -2.75
C TRP A 6 13.05 16.15 -3.77
N LEU A 7 13.24 14.90 -3.31
CA LEU A 7 13.33 13.77 -4.23
C LEU A 7 11.94 13.57 -4.82
N THR A 8 11.72 14.13 -6.00
CA THR A 8 10.43 14.04 -6.68
C THR A 8 10.31 12.67 -7.37
N LEU A 9 9.22 11.96 -7.09
CA LEU A 9 8.88 10.72 -7.78
C LEU A 9 8.38 11.01 -9.20
N GLU A 10 8.95 10.33 -10.20
CA GLU A 10 8.57 10.52 -11.60
C GLU A 10 7.50 9.52 -12.02
N VAL A 11 6.27 10.00 -12.24
CA VAL A 11 5.12 9.11 -12.54
C VAL A 11 5.27 8.30 -13.83
N LYS A 12 6.00 8.80 -14.83
CA LYS A 12 6.23 8.09 -16.10
C LYS A 12 7.43 7.14 -16.04
N ARG A 13 8.20 7.16 -14.96
CA ARG A 13 9.38 6.31 -14.84
C ARG A 13 8.94 4.86 -14.55
N PRO A 14 9.60 3.86 -15.15
CA PRO A 14 9.32 2.47 -14.82
C PRO A 14 9.55 2.16 -13.35
N VAL A 15 8.69 1.36 -12.76
CA VAL A 15 8.81 0.85 -11.39
C VAL A 15 10.12 0.08 -11.22
N ALA A 16 10.54 -0.68 -12.25
CA ALA A 16 11.80 -1.42 -12.25
C ALA A 16 13.06 -0.54 -12.09
N HIS A 17 12.96 0.77 -12.35
CA HIS A 17 14.05 1.70 -12.05
C HIS A 17 14.29 1.84 -10.54
N TYR A 18 13.22 1.85 -9.75
CA TYR A 18 13.27 1.96 -8.29
C TYR A 18 13.38 0.57 -7.65
N LEU A 19 12.71 -0.42 -8.23
CA LEU A 19 12.61 -1.79 -7.71
C LEU A 19 13.07 -2.80 -8.78
N PRO A 20 14.39 -3.03 -8.97
CA PRO A 20 14.92 -3.82 -10.08
C PRO A 20 14.48 -5.29 -10.13
N ALA A 21 13.94 -5.82 -9.04
CA ALA A 21 13.42 -7.18 -8.96
C ALA A 21 11.97 -7.34 -9.48
N VAL A 22 11.30 -6.24 -9.85
CA VAL A 22 9.97 -6.29 -10.47
C VAL A 22 10.09 -6.82 -11.91
N PRO A 23 9.35 -7.89 -12.28
CA PRO A 23 9.52 -8.55 -13.58
C PRO A 23 9.18 -7.70 -14.80
N ASP A 24 8.19 -6.81 -14.69
CA ASP A 24 7.78 -5.93 -15.79
C ASP A 24 8.66 -4.67 -15.82
N ALA A 25 9.50 -4.58 -16.85
CA ALA A 25 10.45 -3.48 -17.04
C ALA A 25 9.81 -2.16 -17.50
N GLU A 26 8.56 -2.18 -17.96
CA GLU A 26 7.89 -1.05 -18.60
C GLU A 26 6.73 -0.49 -17.76
N MET A 27 6.25 -1.22 -16.75
CA MET A 27 5.22 -0.79 -15.82
C MET A 27 5.66 0.49 -15.13
N THR A 28 4.90 1.57 -15.29
CA THR A 28 5.23 2.88 -14.73
C THR A 28 4.64 3.09 -13.35
N VAL A 29 5.16 4.07 -12.60
CA VAL A 29 4.54 4.51 -11.34
C VAL A 29 3.09 4.96 -11.58
N ALA A 30 2.80 5.64 -12.69
CA ALA A 30 1.45 6.04 -13.07
C ALA A 30 0.51 4.85 -13.25
N ASP A 31 0.99 3.72 -13.76
CA ASP A 31 0.17 2.52 -13.91
C ASP A 31 -0.29 1.96 -12.55
N LEU A 32 0.56 2.06 -11.52
CA LEU A 32 0.20 1.67 -10.16
C LEU A 32 -0.86 2.62 -9.59
N VAL A 33 -0.62 3.93 -9.69
CA VAL A 33 -1.51 4.99 -9.15
C VAL A 33 -2.92 4.90 -9.77
N HIS A 34 -3.01 4.68 -11.09
CA HIS A 34 -4.28 4.63 -11.81
C HIS A 34 -4.93 3.24 -11.85
N HIS A 35 -4.34 2.23 -11.19
CA HIS A 35 -4.80 0.84 -11.26
C HIS A 35 -4.87 0.28 -12.70
N THR A 36 -3.94 0.69 -13.56
CA THR A 36 -3.86 0.25 -14.97
C THR A 36 -2.65 -0.64 -15.24
N SER A 37 -1.95 -1.09 -14.21
CA SER A 37 -0.73 -1.90 -14.32
C SER A 37 -0.93 -3.31 -14.85
N GLY A 38 -2.16 -3.82 -14.86
CA GLY A 38 -2.42 -5.22 -15.20
C GLY A 38 -2.08 -6.21 -14.08
N LEU A 39 -1.67 -5.73 -12.91
CA LEU A 39 -1.44 -6.57 -11.74
C LEU A 39 -2.78 -7.08 -11.15
N PRO A 40 -2.83 -8.31 -10.62
CA PRO A 40 -4.00 -8.81 -9.91
C PRO A 40 -4.23 -8.05 -8.60
N ARG A 41 -5.40 -8.26 -7.97
CA ARG A 41 -5.68 -7.71 -6.62
C ARG A 41 -4.61 -8.10 -5.61
N LEU A 42 -4.24 -9.37 -5.58
CA LEU A 42 -3.23 -9.98 -4.69
C LEU A 42 -2.40 -11.02 -5.46
N PRO A 43 -1.18 -11.35 -5.00
CA PRO A 43 -0.43 -12.47 -5.53
C PRO A 43 -1.20 -13.79 -5.42
N ALA A 44 -0.94 -14.72 -6.34
CA ALA A 44 -1.60 -16.03 -6.34
C ALA A 44 -1.36 -16.85 -5.07
N THR A 45 -0.26 -16.60 -4.36
CA THR A 45 0.10 -17.22 -3.08
C THR A 45 -0.77 -16.75 -1.91
N MET A 46 -1.41 -15.58 -2.03
CA MET A 46 -2.25 -14.95 -1.01
C MET A 46 -3.75 -15.11 -1.28
N ARG A 47 -4.15 -16.06 -2.16
CA ARG A 47 -5.54 -16.25 -2.61
C ARG A 47 -6.56 -16.10 -1.50
N ASP A 48 -7.63 -15.38 -1.84
CA ASP A 48 -8.77 -15.10 -0.97
C ASP A 48 -9.27 -16.39 -0.30
N ARG A 49 -8.98 -16.53 0.99
CA ARG A 49 -9.76 -17.39 1.84
C ARG A 49 -11.10 -16.68 1.99
N GLN A 50 -12.18 -17.21 1.42
CA GLN A 50 -13.51 -16.58 1.39
C GLN A 50 -13.99 -16.02 2.74
N PHE A 51 -13.44 -16.52 3.87
CA PHE A 51 -13.75 -16.07 5.23
C PHE A 51 -12.49 -15.74 6.07
N GLY A 52 -11.34 -15.55 5.44
CA GLY A 52 -10.05 -15.33 6.10
C GLY A 52 -9.44 -13.99 5.77
N ASP A 53 -8.49 -13.57 6.60
CA ASP A 53 -7.63 -12.42 6.38
C ASP A 53 -6.48 -12.82 5.43
N PRO A 54 -6.49 -12.38 4.15
CA PRO A 54 -5.46 -12.78 3.18
C PRO A 54 -4.11 -12.13 3.47
N TYR A 55 -4.06 -11.01 4.20
CA TYR A 55 -2.83 -10.28 4.51
C TYR A 55 -2.08 -10.85 5.71
N ARG A 56 -2.70 -11.76 6.46
CA ARG A 56 -2.06 -12.36 7.64
C ARG A 56 -0.75 -13.07 7.32
N VAL A 57 -0.63 -13.63 6.12
CA VAL A 57 0.60 -14.33 5.69
C VAL A 57 1.74 -13.36 5.35
N SER A 58 1.44 -12.07 5.15
CA SER A 58 2.42 -11.03 4.84
C SER A 58 2.74 -10.11 6.02
N VAL A 59 2.25 -10.43 7.22
CA VAL A 59 2.62 -9.71 8.45
C VAL A 59 4.07 -10.01 8.80
N GLY A 60 4.91 -8.98 8.90
CA GLY A 60 6.34 -9.12 9.18
C GLY A 60 7.14 -9.80 8.07
N VAL A 61 6.54 -10.01 6.88
CA VAL A 61 7.21 -10.59 5.72
C VAL A 61 7.40 -9.49 4.67
N PRO A 62 8.61 -9.30 4.13
CA PRO A 62 8.83 -8.32 3.05
C PRO A 62 7.99 -8.60 1.80
N LEU A 63 7.68 -7.56 1.03
CA LEU A 63 6.97 -7.72 -0.24
C LEU A 63 7.81 -8.51 -1.23
N GLU A 64 7.26 -9.60 -1.76
CA GLU A 64 7.93 -10.41 -2.79
C GLU A 64 7.80 -9.75 -4.17
N LEU A 65 8.79 -8.94 -4.55
CA LEU A 65 8.78 -8.16 -5.80
C LEU A 65 8.67 -9.02 -7.06
N THR A 66 9.28 -10.21 -7.04
CA THR A 66 9.24 -11.17 -8.15
C THR A 66 7.86 -11.77 -8.37
N ALA A 67 6.95 -11.67 -7.41
CA ALA A 67 5.56 -12.13 -7.54
C ALA A 67 4.65 -11.09 -8.21
N ALA A 68 5.17 -9.91 -8.57
CA ALA A 68 4.45 -8.85 -9.29
C ALA A 68 4.30 -9.17 -10.79
N THR A 69 3.60 -10.26 -11.09
CA THR A 69 3.33 -10.71 -12.46
C THR A 69 1.99 -10.18 -12.95
N LEU A 70 1.94 -9.72 -14.20
CA LEU A 70 0.70 -9.26 -14.82
C LEU A 70 -0.31 -10.39 -14.95
N ALA A 71 -1.57 -10.11 -14.61
CA ALA A 71 -2.71 -10.99 -14.80
C ALA A 71 -3.59 -10.55 -15.98
N THR A 72 -3.55 -9.27 -16.35
CA THR A 72 -4.26 -8.69 -17.49
C THR A 72 -3.32 -7.77 -18.27
N PRO A 73 -3.67 -7.39 -19.52
CA PRO A 73 -2.93 -6.35 -20.24
C PRO A 73 -2.94 -5.03 -19.46
N ARG A 74 -1.86 -4.26 -19.59
CA ARG A 74 -1.77 -2.88 -19.10
C ARG A 74 -2.83 -2.00 -19.76
N GLY A 75 -3.22 -0.92 -19.09
CA GLY A 75 -4.24 0.03 -19.54
C GLY A 75 -5.67 -0.33 -19.14
N GLN A 76 -5.92 -1.55 -18.69
CA GLN A 76 -7.22 -1.95 -18.13
C GLN A 76 -7.28 -1.62 -16.65
N PHE A 77 -8.38 -1.00 -16.22
CA PHE A 77 -8.60 -0.72 -14.81
C PHE A 77 -8.85 -2.01 -14.02
N VAL A 78 -7.94 -2.33 -13.10
CA VAL A 78 -8.06 -3.44 -12.14
C VAL A 78 -7.57 -2.94 -10.78
N ASN A 79 -8.50 -2.80 -9.82
CA ASN A 79 -8.15 -2.40 -8.46
C ASN A 79 -7.17 -3.42 -7.85
N SER A 80 -5.92 -2.98 -7.65
CA SER A 80 -4.79 -3.83 -7.32
C SER A 80 -4.12 -3.39 -6.03
N ASN A 81 -4.33 -4.16 -4.96
CA ASN A 81 -3.63 -3.96 -3.70
C ASN A 81 -2.15 -4.32 -3.84
N LEU A 82 -1.81 -5.29 -4.70
CA LEU A 82 -0.42 -5.55 -5.09
C LEU A 82 0.23 -4.34 -5.75
N GLY A 83 -0.50 -3.63 -6.62
CA GLY A 83 -0.02 -2.39 -7.23
C GLY A 83 0.27 -1.30 -6.20
N TYR A 84 -0.60 -1.11 -5.21
CA TYR A 84 -0.36 -0.15 -4.13
C TYR A 84 0.72 -0.60 -3.14
N ALA A 85 0.88 -1.91 -2.91
CA ALA A 85 2.00 -2.44 -2.13
C ALA A 85 3.34 -2.12 -2.81
N LEU A 86 3.43 -2.27 -4.13
CA LEU A 86 4.60 -1.83 -4.90
C LEU A 86 4.79 -0.31 -4.83
N LEU A 87 3.72 0.47 -4.89
CA LEU A 87 3.82 1.93 -4.77
C LEU A 87 4.39 2.34 -3.40
N GLY A 88 3.96 1.67 -2.32
CA GLY A 88 4.57 1.81 -1.00
C GLY A 88 6.06 1.48 -1.00
N ALA A 89 6.45 0.35 -1.61
CA ALA A 89 7.85 -0.04 -1.72
C ALA A 89 8.70 0.95 -2.57
N VAL A 90 8.12 1.56 -3.61
CA VAL A 90 8.79 2.63 -4.38
C VAL A 90 9.01 3.86 -3.49
N LEU A 91 8.04 4.22 -2.66
CA LEU A 91 8.18 5.33 -1.72
C LEU A 91 9.19 5.03 -0.60
N ASP A 92 9.26 3.79 -0.12
CA ASP A 92 10.31 3.35 0.81
C ASP A 92 11.70 3.50 0.19
N GLU A 93 11.89 3.10 -1.07
CA GLU A 93 13.17 3.25 -1.76
C GLU A 93 13.57 4.74 -1.91
N VAL A 94 12.61 5.60 -2.23
CA VAL A 94 12.86 7.01 -2.54
C VAL A 94 12.99 7.88 -1.29
N HIS A 95 12.24 7.57 -0.24
CA HIS A 95 12.10 8.41 0.97
C HIS A 95 12.53 7.71 2.26
N GLY A 96 12.91 6.44 2.22
CA GLY A 96 13.31 5.62 3.36
C GLY A 96 12.14 5.01 4.15
N ASP A 97 11.03 5.73 4.26
CA ASP A 97 9.79 5.26 4.89
C ASP A 97 8.58 5.93 4.21
N TRP A 98 7.77 5.12 3.54
CA TRP A 98 6.61 5.59 2.79
C TRP A 98 5.58 6.28 3.67
N PHE A 99 5.35 5.79 4.90
CA PHE A 99 4.32 6.34 5.77
C PHE A 99 4.82 7.61 6.45
N ALA A 100 6.11 7.68 6.79
CA ALA A 100 6.73 8.92 7.21
C ALA A 100 6.64 10.00 6.12
N ALA A 101 6.86 9.63 4.85
CA ALA A 101 6.68 10.54 3.72
C ALA A 101 5.22 10.99 3.58
N VAL A 102 4.24 10.08 3.64
CA VAL A 102 2.81 10.44 3.64
C VAL A 102 2.47 11.38 4.80
N ARG A 103 3.00 11.10 6.00
CA ARG A 103 2.79 11.95 7.17
C ARG A 103 3.33 13.36 6.95
N GLN A 104 4.57 13.49 6.51
CA GLN A 104 5.23 14.78 6.29
C GLN A 104 4.58 15.58 5.15
N HIS A 105 4.19 14.92 4.07
CA HIS A 105 3.78 15.59 2.83
C HIS A 105 2.27 15.76 2.68
N VAL A 106 1.47 14.96 3.39
CA VAL A 106 0.01 14.95 3.25
C VAL A 106 -0.67 15.21 4.58
N LEU A 107 -0.38 14.38 5.60
CA LEU A 107 -1.14 14.41 6.85
C LEU A 107 -0.85 15.65 7.69
N GLU A 108 0.42 15.97 7.93
CA GLU A 108 0.82 17.15 8.71
C GLU A 108 0.35 18.47 8.06
N PRO A 109 0.50 18.69 6.74
CA PRO A 109 -0.07 19.88 6.08
C PRO A 109 -1.60 19.95 6.15
N ALA A 110 -2.28 18.80 6.20
CA ALA A 110 -3.73 18.72 6.37
C ALA A 110 -4.19 18.84 7.84
N GLY A 111 -3.26 18.93 8.80
CA GLY A 111 -3.59 18.97 10.23
C GLY A 111 -4.01 17.61 10.82
N ILE A 112 -3.81 16.52 10.09
CA ILE A 112 -4.18 15.16 10.49
C ILE A 112 -3.05 14.55 11.33
N SER A 113 -3.34 14.28 12.60
CA SER A 113 -2.36 13.72 13.56
C SER A 113 -2.77 12.37 14.15
N SER A 114 -4.01 11.95 13.95
CA SER A 114 -4.54 10.71 14.53
C SER A 114 -4.20 9.46 13.70
N ALA A 115 -3.81 9.66 12.44
CA ALA A 115 -3.63 8.58 11.49
C ALA A 115 -2.43 7.67 11.82
N GLY A 116 -2.59 6.35 11.64
CA GLY A 116 -1.53 5.38 11.92
C GLY A 116 -1.82 3.98 11.39
N LEU A 117 -0.78 3.14 11.33
CA LEU A 117 -0.88 1.78 10.78
C LEU A 117 -1.35 0.73 11.81
N ALA A 118 -1.09 0.97 13.09
CA ALA A 118 -1.38 0.03 14.17
C ALA A 118 -1.97 0.75 15.39
N PRO A 119 -3.22 1.26 15.31
CA PRO A 119 -3.85 1.92 16.45
C PRO A 119 -4.04 0.94 17.62
N ALA A 120 -3.99 1.47 18.84
CA ALA A 120 -4.25 0.70 20.05
C ALA A 120 -5.64 0.06 20.01
N GLN A 121 -5.79 -1.17 20.52
CA GLN A 121 -7.05 -1.91 20.44
C GLN A 121 -8.24 -1.14 21.04
N ALA A 122 -8.02 -0.41 22.14
CA ALA A 122 -9.04 0.41 22.79
C ALA A 122 -9.55 1.57 21.92
N GLY A 123 -8.77 2.04 20.93
CA GLY A 123 -9.15 3.11 20.00
C GLY A 123 -9.76 2.62 18.69
N ARG A 124 -9.89 1.30 18.48
CA ARG A 124 -10.42 0.76 17.23
C ARG A 124 -11.95 0.75 17.24
N VAL A 125 -12.56 1.38 16.26
CA VAL A 125 -13.98 1.19 15.93
C VAL A 125 -14.08 0.08 14.88
N VAL A 126 -14.78 -1.01 15.20
CA VAL A 126 -14.88 -2.18 14.33
C VAL A 126 -16.33 -2.61 14.14
N PRO A 127 -16.72 -3.09 12.95
CA PRO A 127 -18.07 -3.58 12.70
C PRO A 127 -18.37 -4.81 13.56
N LYS A 128 -19.64 -4.98 13.91
CA LYS A 128 -20.15 -6.15 14.66
C LYS A 128 -21.12 -6.95 13.80
N LEU A 129 -21.00 -8.27 13.86
CA LEU A 129 -21.95 -9.21 13.26
C LEU A 129 -22.55 -10.06 14.38
N PHE A 130 -23.89 -10.04 14.53
CA PHE A 130 -24.61 -10.71 15.62
C PHE A 130 -24.04 -10.41 17.03
N GLY A 131 -23.71 -9.14 17.28
CA GLY A 131 -23.15 -8.67 18.56
C GLY A 131 -21.67 -8.96 18.79
N ARG A 132 -21.01 -9.72 17.89
CA ARG A 132 -19.58 -10.03 17.97
C ARG A 132 -18.77 -9.10 17.09
N ALA A 133 -17.72 -8.51 17.63
CA ALA A 133 -16.78 -7.70 16.87
C ALA A 133 -16.10 -8.54 15.79
N ILE A 134 -16.10 -8.06 14.55
CA ILE A 134 -15.32 -8.65 13.46
C ILE A 134 -13.86 -8.26 13.68
N LYS A 135 -12.97 -9.24 13.66
CA LYS A 135 -11.54 -9.00 13.74
C LYS A 135 -11.08 -8.28 12.46
N PRO A 136 -10.48 -7.08 12.56
CA PRO A 136 -9.91 -6.41 11.40
C PRO A 136 -8.83 -7.26 10.73
N TRP A 137 -8.70 -7.12 9.42
CA TRP A 137 -7.56 -7.67 8.70
C TRP A 137 -6.26 -7.03 9.17
N ALA A 138 -5.17 -7.79 9.18
CA ALA A 138 -3.85 -7.32 9.61
C ALA A 138 -3.13 -6.50 8.53
N LEU A 139 -3.87 -5.76 7.70
CA LEU A 139 -3.35 -5.06 6.53
C LEU A 139 -2.28 -4.01 6.90
N GLY A 140 -2.52 -3.20 7.93
CA GLY A 140 -1.58 -2.18 8.40
C GLY A 140 -0.27 -2.73 8.98
N GLU A 141 -0.24 -4.00 9.37
CA GLU A 141 0.95 -4.69 9.89
C GLU A 141 1.65 -5.53 8.80
N SER A 142 1.15 -5.48 7.57
CA SER A 142 1.63 -6.30 6.45
C SER A 142 2.41 -5.48 5.43
N SER A 143 3.13 -6.16 4.54
CA SER A 143 3.77 -5.53 3.37
C SER A 143 2.80 -4.86 2.38
N PHE A 144 1.49 -4.94 2.62
CA PHE A 144 0.43 -4.30 1.82
C PHE A 144 -0.17 -3.08 2.54
N ALA A 145 0.43 -2.62 3.63
CA ALA A 145 -0.09 -1.50 4.42
C ALA A 145 -0.38 -0.24 3.57
N ALA A 146 0.43 0.05 2.55
CA ALA A 146 0.21 1.17 1.63
C ALA A 146 -1.09 1.06 0.80
N ALA A 147 -1.69 -0.13 0.68
CA ALA A 147 -2.94 -0.35 -0.08
C ALA A 147 -4.22 -0.02 0.69
N GLY A 148 -4.12 0.32 1.98
CA GLY A 148 -5.30 0.64 2.81
C GLY A 148 -5.18 0.27 4.28
N GLY A 149 -3.97 0.13 4.80
CA GLY A 149 -3.70 -0.21 6.19
C GLY A 149 -3.72 0.97 7.16
N VAL A 150 -3.89 2.20 6.65
CA VAL A 150 -3.95 3.42 7.47
C VAL A 150 -5.31 3.51 8.16
N TRP A 151 -5.28 3.69 9.47
CA TRP A 151 -6.41 4.04 10.31
C TRP A 151 -6.42 5.54 10.55
N SER A 152 -7.60 6.13 10.70
CA SER A 152 -7.83 7.53 11.07
C SER A 152 -9.10 7.65 11.90
N THR A 153 -9.45 8.87 12.32
CA THR A 153 -10.74 9.15 12.96
C THR A 153 -11.68 9.90 12.03
N PHE A 154 -12.92 10.11 12.47
CA PHE A 154 -13.92 10.84 11.68
C PHE A 154 -13.55 12.33 11.54
N GLU A 155 -12.88 12.89 12.54
CA GLU A 155 -12.44 14.28 12.59
C GLU A 155 -11.37 14.62 11.54
N ASP A 156 -10.72 13.60 10.95
CA ASP A 156 -9.69 13.78 9.93
C ASP A 156 -10.24 13.82 8.48
N LEU A 157 -11.54 13.53 8.27
CA LEU A 157 -12.21 13.43 6.95
C LEU A 157 -13.16 14.59 6.69
#